data_AF-A0A318IY47-F1
#
_entry.id   AF-A0A318IY47-F1
#
_cell.length_a   1.000
_cell.length_b   1.000
_cell.length_c   1.000
_cell.angle_alpha   90.00
_cell.angle_beta   90.00
_cell.angle_gamma   90.00
#
_symmetry.space_group_name_H-M   'P 1'
#
loop_
_entity.id
_entity.type
_entity.pdbx_description
1 polymer ?
#
loop_
_entity_poly.entity_id
_entity_poly.type
_entity_poly.pdbx_seq_one_letter_code
_entity_poly.pdbx_strand_id
1 'polypeptide(L)'
;MKRSISLTILAWVIIVTNAITCVYTPFSIGMPTTQALLSHYLLPVWATLGISVIIEAANVVIGIAILKGREWSRKAYVATSVLGFAFSFVNMPPSMFAVLIPGFLLFALFVYLLFRRPATAYFRQALA
;
A
#
# COMPACT_ATOMS: atom_id res chain seq x y z
N MET A 1 -20.04 -1.24 18.31
CA MET A 1 -20.47 -2.22 17.28
C MET A 1 -19.31 -3.16 16.94
N LYS A 2 -19.59 -4.42 16.60
CA LYS A 2 -18.56 -5.42 16.27
C LYS A 2 -17.85 -5.04 14.96
N ARG A 3 -16.51 -5.09 14.93
CA ARG A 3 -15.70 -4.81 13.73
C ARG A 3 -16.21 -5.63 12.54
N SER A 4 -16.53 -4.98 11.42
CA SER A 4 -17.00 -5.71 10.23
C SER A 4 -15.91 -6.65 9.71
N ILE A 5 -16.28 -7.87 9.35
CA ILE A 5 -15.33 -8.89 8.86
C ILE A 5 -14.54 -8.36 7.66
N SER A 6 -15.17 -7.61 6.75
CA SER A 6 -14.50 -7.05 5.58
C SER A 6 -13.36 -6.08 5.93
N LEU A 7 -13.49 -5.28 7.00
CA LEU A 7 -12.39 -4.42 7.47
C LEU A 7 -11.22 -5.22 8.04
N THR A 8 -11.53 -6.33 8.71
CA THR A 8 -10.52 -7.24 9.24
C THR A 8 -9.73 -7.86 8.09
N ILE A 9 -10.44 -8.38 7.09
CA ILE A 9 -9.84 -8.97 5.88
C ILE A 9 -8.98 -7.93 5.16
N LEU A 10 -9.52 -6.74 4.90
CA LEU A 10 -8.79 -5.66 4.23
C LEU A 10 -7.49 -5.32 4.94
N ALA A 11 -7.53 -5.12 6.26
CA ALA A 11 -6.35 -4.75 7.02
C ALA A 11 -5.29 -5.85 7.02
N TRP A 12 -5.71 -7.12 7.14
CA TRP A 12 -4.80 -8.25 7.04
C TRP A 12 -4.21 -8.41 5.65
N VAL A 13 -4.99 -8.19 4.58
CA VAL A 13 -4.46 -8.20 3.21
C VAL A 13 -3.37 -7.13 3.09
N ILE A 14 -3.61 -5.90 3.53
CA ILE A 14 -2.60 -4.82 3.51
C ILE A 14 -1.35 -5.22 4.31
N ILE A 15 -1.53 -5.73 5.54
CA ILE A 15 -0.40 -6.09 6.41
C ILE A 15 0.44 -7.21 5.77
N VAL A 16 -0.21 -8.31 5.36
CA VAL A 16 0.49 -9.51 4.89
C VAL A 16 1.18 -9.24 3.56
N THR A 17 0.50 -8.59 2.60
CA THR A 17 1.13 -8.32 1.30
C THR A 17 2.31 -7.38 1.45
N ASN A 18 2.16 -6.26 2.19
CA ASN A 18 3.26 -5.31 2.37
C ASN A 18 4.39 -5.88 3.24
N ALA A 19 4.10 -6.74 4.22
CA ALA A 19 5.14 -7.40 5.01
C ALA A 19 5.94 -8.40 4.16
N ILE A 20 5.26 -9.20 3.32
CA ILE A 20 5.93 -10.12 2.39
C ILE A 20 6.81 -9.33 1.42
N THR A 21 6.27 -8.27 0.82
CA THR A 21 7.04 -7.45 -0.14
C THR A 21 8.23 -6.78 0.55
N CYS A 22 8.07 -6.24 1.75
CA CYS A 22 9.16 -5.61 2.50
C CYS A 22 10.31 -6.58 2.77
N VAL A 23 10.00 -7.85 3.03
CA VAL A 23 11.01 -8.90 3.20
C VAL A 23 11.60 -9.34 1.85
N TYR A 24 10.79 -9.53 0.82
CA TYR A 24 11.21 -10.10 -0.46
C TYR A 24 11.96 -9.10 -1.35
N THR A 25 11.60 -7.82 -1.31
CA THR A 25 12.18 -6.74 -2.11
C THR A 25 13.71 -6.70 -2.00
N PRO A 26 14.33 -6.72 -0.80
CA PRO A 26 15.79 -6.82 -0.65
C PRO A 26 16.43 -8.04 -1.33
N PHE A 27 15.81 -9.22 -1.25
CA PHE A 27 16.34 -10.42 -1.89
C PHE A 27 16.25 -10.37 -3.42
N SER A 28 15.23 -9.68 -3.95
CA SER A 28 15.05 -9.54 -5.40
C SER A 28 16.10 -8.67 -6.08
N ILE A 29 16.84 -7.85 -5.32
CA ILE A 29 17.86 -6.90 -5.83
C ILE A 29 19.05 -7.65 -6.44
N GLY A 30 19.40 -8.81 -5.88
CA GLY A 30 20.52 -9.63 -6.38
C GLY A 30 20.20 -10.35 -7.69
N MET A 31 18.93 -10.35 -8.13
CA MET A 31 18.52 -11.04 -9.35
C MET A 31 18.81 -10.18 -10.59
N PRO A 32 19.54 -10.70 -11.60
CA PRO A 32 19.89 -9.97 -12.82
C PRO A 32 18.66 -9.44 -13.56
N THR A 33 17.55 -10.18 -13.51
CA THR A 33 16.28 -9.83 -14.13
C THR A 33 15.66 -8.58 -13.51
N THR A 34 15.67 -8.46 -12.18
CA THR A 34 15.17 -7.28 -11.47
C THR A 34 16.03 -6.06 -11.72
N GLN A 35 17.36 -6.22 -11.74
CA GLN A 35 18.28 -5.12 -12.05
C GLN A 35 18.10 -4.60 -13.47
N ALA A 36 17.96 -5.50 -14.46
CA ALA A 36 17.69 -5.12 -15.84
C ALA A 36 16.38 -4.32 -15.95
N LEU A 37 15.32 -4.77 -15.27
CA LEU A 37 14.03 -4.09 -15.26
C LEU A 37 14.11 -2.69 -14.63
N LEU A 38 14.73 -2.58 -13.47
CA LEU A 38 14.86 -1.33 -12.72
C LEU A 38 15.88 -0.37 -13.33
N SER A 39 16.77 -0.84 -14.21
CA SER A 39 17.72 0.02 -14.92
C SER A 39 17.04 1.01 -15.89
N HIS A 40 15.81 0.70 -16.32
CA HIS A 40 15.00 1.58 -17.16
C HIS A 40 14.23 2.65 -16.37
N TYR A 41 14.29 2.62 -15.04
CA TYR A 41 13.59 3.58 -14.19
C TYR A 41 14.38 4.88 -14.10
N LEU A 42 13.69 5.98 -13.81
CA LEU A 42 14.31 7.30 -13.72
C LEU A 42 15.29 7.43 -12.55
N LEU A 43 14.97 6.80 -11.41
CA LEU A 43 15.82 6.79 -10.23
C LEU A 43 16.74 5.56 -10.22
N PRO A 44 17.96 5.70 -9.64
CA PRO A 44 18.85 4.57 -9.48
C PRO A 44 18.19 3.48 -8.63
N VAL A 45 18.56 2.23 -8.90
CA VAL A 45 17.96 1.02 -8.30
C VAL A 45 17.83 1.13 -6.78
N TRP A 46 18.90 1.53 -6.09
CA TRP A 46 18.91 1.67 -4.63
C TRP A 46 17.88 2.69 -4.10
N ALA A 47 17.67 3.81 -4.81
CA ALA A 47 16.74 4.85 -4.39
C ALA A 47 15.30 4.40 -4.62
N THR A 48 15.03 3.76 -5.77
CA THR A 48 13.73 3.15 -6.07
C THR A 48 13.33 2.15 -4.98
N LEU A 49 14.26 1.29 -4.57
CA LEU A 49 14.01 0.26 -3.56
C LEU A 49 13.86 0.83 -2.15
N GLY A 50 14.71 1.79 -1.78
CA GLY A 50 14.61 2.45 -0.47
C GLY A 50 13.25 3.11 -0.28
N ILE A 51 12.75 3.80 -1.31
CA ILE A 51 11.42 4.43 -1.28
C ILE A 51 10.32 3.37 -1.20
N SER A 52 10.40 2.29 -1.99
CA SER A 52 9.42 1.19 -1.94
C SER A 52 9.32 0.58 -0.54
N VAL A 53 10.45 0.26 0.09
CA VAL A 53 10.50 -0.33 1.43
C VAL A 53 9.88 0.61 2.48
N ILE A 54 10.15 1.93 2.38
CA ILE A 54 9.56 2.93 3.28
C ILE A 54 8.03 2.96 3.13
N ILE A 55 7.53 2.95 1.90
CA ILE A 55 6.09 2.95 1.60
C ILE A 55 5.43 1.66 2.11
N GLU A 56 6.05 0.51 1.88
CA GLU A 56 5.56 -0.80 2.33
C GLU A 56 5.51 -0.87 3.86
N ALA A 57 6.57 -0.44 4.55
CA ALA A 57 6.59 -0.37 6.00
C ALA A 57 5.50 0.57 6.55
N ALA A 58 5.30 1.73 5.92
CA ALA A 58 4.22 2.65 6.28
C ALA A 58 2.84 1.99 6.10
N ASN A 59 2.62 1.25 5.02
CA ASN A 59 1.38 0.51 4.78
C ASN A 59 1.12 -0.58 5.84
N VAL A 60 2.15 -1.27 6.32
CA VAL A 60 2.02 -2.22 7.44
C VAL A 60 1.53 -1.50 8.71
N VAL A 61 2.14 -0.36 9.06
CA VAL A 61 1.74 0.46 10.22
C VAL A 61 0.30 0.95 10.07
N ILE A 62 -0.07 1.41 8.87
CA ILE A 62 -1.43 1.85 8.55
C ILE A 62 -2.42 0.69 8.69
N GLY A 63 -2.09 -0.51 8.19
CA GLY A 63 -2.91 -1.71 8.35
C GLY A 63 -3.17 -2.06 9.81
N ILE A 64 -2.14 -1.99 10.66
CA ILE A 64 -2.27 -2.18 12.10
C ILE A 64 -3.16 -1.09 12.72
N ALA A 65 -3.01 0.17 12.29
CA ALA A 65 -3.84 1.28 12.76
C ALA A 65 -5.32 1.11 12.36
N ILE A 66 -5.60 0.55 11.17
CA ILE A 66 -6.96 0.16 10.74
C ILE A 66 -7.53 -0.91 11.67
N LEU A 67 -6.75 -1.94 12.01
CA LEU A 67 -7.19 -2.99 12.95
C LEU A 67 -7.48 -2.44 14.36
N LYS A 68 -6.77 -1.38 14.76
CA LYS A 68 -6.97 -0.65 16.01
C LYS A 68 -8.09 0.41 15.94
N GLY A 69 -8.75 0.58 14.80
CA GLY A 69 -9.84 1.55 14.63
C GLY A 69 -9.40 3.01 14.73
N ARG A 70 -8.14 3.32 14.46
CA ARG A 70 -7.64 4.71 14.49
C ARG A 70 -8.18 5.49 13.29
N GLU A 71 -8.91 6.57 13.51
CA GLU A 71 -9.54 7.32 12.41
C GLU A 71 -8.53 7.89 11.39
N TRP A 72 -7.34 8.31 11.85
CA TRP A 72 -6.29 8.86 10.99
C TRP A 72 -5.79 7.84 9.96
N SER A 73 -5.93 6.53 10.21
CA SER A 73 -5.43 5.48 9.33
C SER A 73 -6.09 5.53 7.95
N ARG A 74 -7.34 6.01 7.87
CA ARG A 74 -8.08 6.18 6.61
C ARG A 74 -7.40 7.19 5.69
N LYS A 75 -7.08 8.36 6.25
CA LYS A 75 -6.41 9.45 5.53
C LYS A 75 -4.99 9.07 5.17
N ALA A 76 -4.28 8.42 6.10
CA ALA A 76 -2.92 7.93 5.86
C ALA A 76 -2.88 6.90 4.72
N TYR A 77 -3.78 5.91 4.71
CA TYR A 77 -3.85 4.93 3.63
C TYR A 77 -4.03 5.57 2.25
N VAL A 78 -4.96 6.53 2.15
CA VAL A 78 -5.21 7.26 0.90
C VAL A 78 -3.97 8.06 0.50
N ALA A 79 -3.39 8.84 1.42
CA ALA A 79 -2.22 9.66 1.14
C ALA A 79 -1.02 8.82 0.69
N THR A 80 -0.68 7.76 1.43
CA THR A 80 0.45 6.87 1.12
C THR A 80 0.24 6.15 -0.21
N SER A 81 -0.98 5.70 -0.52
CA SER A 81 -1.27 5.04 -1.79
C SER A 81 -1.18 6.02 -2.98
N VAL A 82 -1.73 7.22 -2.85
CA VAL A 82 -1.65 8.26 -3.90
C VAL A 82 -0.20 8.67 -4.15
N LEU A 83 0.59 8.85 -3.09
CA LEU A 83 2.03 9.12 -3.22
C LEU A 83 2.76 7.96 -3.89
N GLY A 84 2.44 6.71 -3.54
CA GLY A 84 3.00 5.52 -4.18
C GLY A 84 2.67 5.46 -5.68
N PHE A 85 1.43 5.75 -6.07
CA PHE A 85 1.07 5.81 -7.49
C PHE A 85 1.75 6.95 -8.24
N ALA A 86 1.80 8.16 -7.65
CA ALA A 86 2.49 9.29 -8.25
C ALA A 86 3.98 8.99 -8.43
N PHE A 87 4.61 8.39 -7.43
CA PHE A 87 5.98 7.91 -7.50
C PHE A 87 6.18 6.91 -8.64
N SER A 88 5.31 5.90 -8.76
CA SER A 88 5.39 4.91 -9.84
C SER A 88 5.21 5.54 -11.22
N PHE A 89 4.28 6.48 -11.39
CA PHE A 89 4.07 7.17 -12.67
C PHE A 89 5.27 8.02 -13.09
N VAL A 90 5.94 8.66 -12.13
CA VAL A 90 7.14 9.47 -12.42
C VAL A 90 8.34 8.57 -12.64
N ASN A 91 8.50 7.50 -11.86
CA ASN A 91 9.73 6.71 -11.87
C ASN A 91 9.77 5.61 -12.95
N MET A 92 8.61 5.10 -13.36
CA MET A 92 8.49 3.93 -14.25
C MET A 92 8.28 4.34 -15.72
N PRO A 93 8.78 3.56 -16.69
CA PRO A 93 8.52 3.80 -18.11
C PRO A 93 7.02 3.72 -18.45
N PRO A 94 6.51 4.60 -19.35
CA PRO A 94 5.10 4.58 -19.77
C PRO A 94 4.63 3.25 -20.36
N SER A 95 5.52 2.52 -21.03
CA SER A 95 5.25 1.19 -21.60
C SER A 95 4.83 0.16 -20.55
N MET A 96 5.13 0.40 -19.27
CA MET A 96 4.85 -0.53 -18.18
C MET A 96 3.60 -0.14 -17.38
N PHE A 97 2.96 1.01 -17.61
CA PHE A 97 1.86 1.53 -16.79
C PHE A 97 0.67 0.56 -16.63
N ALA A 98 0.49 -0.38 -17.57
CA ALA A 98 -0.52 -1.44 -17.46
C ALA A 98 -0.38 -2.27 -16.17
N VAL A 99 0.83 -2.42 -15.63
CA VAL A 99 1.09 -3.15 -14.37
C VAL A 99 0.44 -2.48 -13.16
N LEU A 100 0.13 -1.18 -13.24
CA LEU A 100 -0.52 -0.44 -12.15
C LEU A 100 -2.03 -0.68 -12.07
N ILE A 101 -2.66 -1.17 -13.15
CA ILE A 101 -4.12 -1.33 -13.25
C ILE A 101 -4.69 -2.20 -12.11
N PRO A 102 -4.16 -3.41 -11.82
CA PRO A 102 -4.64 -4.22 -10.70
C PRO A 102 -4.50 -3.50 -9.35
N GLY A 103 -3.41 -2.76 -9.16
CA GLY A 103 -3.15 -1.96 -7.96
C GLY A 103 -4.21 -0.85 -7.77
N PHE A 104 -4.55 -0.14 -8.84
CA PHE A 104 -5.61 0.89 -8.81
C PHE A 104 -6.98 0.31 -8.47
N LEU A 105 -7.33 -0.84 -9.04
CA LEU A 105 -8.60 -1.51 -8.74
C LEU A 105 -8.68 -1.93 -7.27
N LEU A 106 -7.61 -2.52 -6.73
CA LEU A 106 -7.54 -2.87 -5.30
C LEU A 106 -7.60 -1.63 -4.40
N PHE A 107 -6.90 -0.56 -4.76
CA PHE A 107 -6.96 0.71 -4.04
C PHE A 107 -8.39 1.26 -4.00
N ALA A 108 -9.08 1.32 -5.14
CA ALA A 108 -10.46 1.81 -5.21
C ALA A 108 -11.41 0.96 -4.35
N LEU A 109 -11.28 -0.36 -4.40
CA LEU A 109 -12.03 -1.29 -3.55
C LEU A 109 -11.74 -1.04 -2.06
N PHE A 110 -10.48 -0.84 -1.69
CA PHE A 110 -10.09 -0.64 -0.29
C PHE A 110 -10.60 0.69 0.24
N VAL A 111 -10.48 1.77 -0.53
CA VAL A 111 -11.07 3.07 -0.19
C VAL A 111 -12.58 2.93 0.00
N TYR A 112 -13.29 2.26 -0.92
CA TYR A 112 -14.73 2.03 -0.74
C TYR A 112 -15.05 1.31 0.58
N LEU A 113 -14.32 0.23 0.91
CA LEU A 113 -14.49 -0.52 2.15
C LEU A 113 -14.11 0.26 3.42
N LEU A 114 -13.13 1.17 3.34
CA LEU A 114 -12.69 2.03 4.45
C LEU A 114 -13.68 3.15 4.76
N PHE A 115 -14.40 3.66 3.74
CA PHE A 115 -15.29 4.81 3.87
C PHE A 115 -16.79 4.46 3.90
N ARG A 116 -17.18 3.21 3.61
CA ARG A 116 -18.59 2.78 3.73
C ARG A 116 -19.15 2.97 5.15
N ARG A 117 -20.47 3.22 5.25
CA ARG A 117 -21.17 3.54 6.52
C ARG A 117 -20.82 2.62 7.72
N PRO A 118 -20.77 1.27 7.57
CA PRO A 118 -20.40 0.38 8.68
C PRO A 118 -18.98 0.61 9.21
N ALA A 119 -18.04 0.98 8.34
CA ALA A 119 -16.67 1.26 8.72
C ALA A 119 -16.57 2.61 9.46
N THR A 120 -17.26 3.62 8.97
CA THR A 120 -17.27 4.94 9.61
C THR A 120 -17.82 4.91 11.04
N ALA A 121 -18.81 4.07 11.31
CA ALA A 121 -19.30 3.85 12.68
C ALA A 121 -18.23 3.23 13.59
N TYR A 122 -17.44 2.27 13.09
CA TYR A 122 -16.34 1.65 13.83
C TYR A 122 -15.24 2.66 14.20
N PHE A 123 -14.80 3.50 13.25
CA PHE A 123 -13.76 4.50 13.50
C PHE A 123 -14.19 5.64 14.43
N ARG A 124 -15.47 6.05 14.38
CA ARG A 124 -15.99 7.10 15.28
C ARG A 124 -16.11 6.64 16.73
N GLN A 125 -16.39 5.36 16.95
CA GLN A 125 -16.58 4.82 18.31
C GLN A 125 -15.26 4.55 19.04
N ALA A 126 -14.16 4.32 18.31
CA ALA A 126 -12.82 4.21 18.90
C ALA A 126 -12.25 5.55 19.44
N LEU A 127 -12.98 6.64 19.22
CA LEU A 127 -12.69 8.00 19.68
C LEU A 127 -13.51 8.39 20.93
N ALA A 128 -14.50 7.56 21.30
CA ALA A 128 -15.34 7.71 22.49
C ALA A 128 -14.84 6.77 23.60
#